data_AF-A0A238ZY10-F1
#
_entry.id   AF-A0A238ZY10-F1
#
_cell.length_a   1.000
_cell.length_b   1.000
_cell.length_c   1.000
_cell.angle_alpha   90.00
_cell.angle_beta   90.00
_cell.angle_gamma   90.00
#
_symmetry.space_group_name_H-M   'P 1'
#
loop_
_entity.id
_entity.type
_entity.pdbx_description
1 polymer ?
#
loop_
_entity_poly.entity_id
_entity_poly.type
_entity_poly.pdbx_seq_one_letter_code
_entity_poly.pdbx_strand_id
1 'polypeptide(L)'
;MEQKKQNRREGGFTLIELISVIIILGILAAVVVPKYFDMTDKAQSAAYKGAMSEGMARFNMAYAQYIMNTNAVPTDIPGVLATPSYLGTGAETDTGVNIGDYNMQYVKSATELQVTLRSKGGATVLSTMTTAWPNSN
;
A
#
# COMPACT_ATOMS: atom_id res chain seq x y z
N MET A 1 74.15 24.16 3.05
CA MET A 1 73.31 23.00 3.38
C MET A 1 72.24 22.89 2.29
N GLU A 2 72.39 21.93 1.38
CA GLU A 2 71.50 21.76 0.23
C GLU A 2 70.25 20.98 0.67
N GLN A 3 69.08 21.63 0.67
CA GLN A 3 67.81 20.97 0.98
C GLN A 3 67.31 20.22 -0.25
N LYS A 4 67.45 18.89 -0.22
CA LYS A 4 66.90 17.99 -1.23
C LYS A 4 65.37 17.92 -1.09
N LYS A 5 64.65 18.74 -1.88
CA LYS A 5 63.19 18.75 -1.94
C LYS A 5 62.71 17.42 -2.51
N GLN A 6 62.10 16.58 -1.67
CA GLN A 6 61.47 15.33 -2.11
C GLN A 6 60.20 15.66 -2.90
N ASN A 7 60.24 15.53 -4.22
CA ASN A 7 59.04 15.57 -5.06
C ASN A 7 58.17 14.36 -4.70
N ARG A 8 57.07 14.59 -3.98
CA ARG A 8 56.01 13.59 -3.84
C ARG A 8 55.42 13.37 -5.23
N ARG A 9 55.46 12.13 -5.71
CA ARG A 9 54.75 11.75 -6.94
C ARG A 9 53.27 11.86 -6.64
N GLU A 10 52.65 12.94 -7.10
CA GLU A 10 51.19 13.03 -7.18
C GLU A 10 50.74 11.96 -8.18
N GLY A 11 50.20 10.85 -7.68
CA GLY A 11 49.63 9.79 -8.50
C GLY A 11 48.35 10.30 -9.13
N GLY A 12 48.40 10.62 -10.43
CA GLY A 12 47.21 10.94 -11.20
C GLY A 12 46.29 9.73 -11.35
N PHE A 13 44.98 9.98 -11.38
CA PHE A 13 43.96 8.95 -11.63
C PHE A 13 44.12 8.39 -13.05
N THR A 14 44.19 7.07 -13.20
CA THR A 14 44.37 6.44 -14.52
C THR A 14 43.03 6.26 -15.24
N LEU A 15 43.04 6.34 -16.57
CA LEU A 15 41.84 6.05 -17.37
C LEU A 15 41.35 4.61 -17.17
N ILE A 16 42.28 3.67 -16.95
CA ILE A 16 41.94 2.27 -16.71
C ILE A 16 41.22 2.07 -15.36
N GLU A 17 41.57 2.84 -14.32
CA GLU A 17 40.83 2.85 -13.06
C GLU A 17 39.38 3.29 -13.29
N LEU A 18 39.16 4.37 -14.04
CA LEU A 18 37.80 4.83 -14.35
C LEU A 18 37.01 3.76 -15.11
N ILE A 19 37.62 3.15 -16.13
CA ILE A 19 36.99 2.15 -17.00
C ILE A 19 36.63 0.89 -16.21
N SER A 20 37.53 0.41 -15.35
CA SER A 20 37.27 -0.77 -14.53
C SER A 20 36.09 -0.55 -13.56
N VAL A 21 35.98 0.65 -12.98
CA VAL A 21 34.89 1.00 -12.05
C VAL A 21 33.54 1.03 -12.76
N ILE A 22 33.44 1.67 -13.92
CA ILE A 22 32.17 1.72 -14.67
C ILE A 22 31.74 0.33 -15.18
N ILE A 23 32.70 -0.55 -15.50
CA ILE A 23 32.41 -1.95 -15.89
C ILE A 23 31.82 -2.71 -14.70
N ILE A 24 32.45 -2.61 -13.52
CA ILE A 24 31.96 -3.28 -12.31
C ILE A 24 30.57 -2.73 -11.94
N LEU A 25 30.38 -1.40 -11.94
CA LEU A 25 29.08 -0.78 -11.68
C LEU A 25 28.02 -1.19 -12.71
N GLY A 26 28.39 -1.35 -13.99
CA GLY A 26 27.50 -1.83 -15.04
C GLY A 26 27.00 -3.26 -14.80
N ILE A 27 27.90 -4.18 -14.41
CA ILE A 27 27.54 -5.57 -14.10
C ILE A 27 26.64 -5.62 -12.85
N LEU A 28 27.00 -4.88 -11.80
CA LEU A 28 26.19 -4.82 -10.58
C LEU A 28 24.81 -4.23 -10.85
N ALA A 29 24.73 -3.14 -11.62
CA ALA A 29 23.46 -2.51 -11.98
C ALA A 29 22.56 -3.47 -12.78
N ALA A 30 23.12 -4.23 -13.73
CA ALA A 30 22.36 -5.18 -14.54
C ALA A 30 21.65 -6.27 -13.70
N VAL A 31 22.24 -6.67 -12.57
CA VAL A 31 21.65 -7.69 -11.67
C VAL A 31 20.76 -7.07 -10.59
N VAL A 32 21.18 -5.94 -10.02
CA VAL A 32 20.50 -5.34 -8.85
C VAL A 32 19.22 -4.61 -9.24
N VAL A 33 19.22 -3.90 -10.36
CA VAL A 33 18.08 -3.07 -10.80
C VAL A 33 16.80 -3.89 -10.99
N PRO A 34 16.76 -5.00 -11.75
CA PRO A 34 15.51 -5.78 -11.90
C PRO A 34 15.01 -6.34 -10.57
N LYS A 35 15.92 -6.85 -9.73
CA LYS A 35 15.58 -7.38 -8.41
C LYS A 35 15.00 -6.30 -7.48
N TYR A 36 15.51 -5.06 -7.59
CA TYR A 36 14.99 -3.94 -6.82
C TYR A 36 13.54 -3.65 -7.17
N PHE A 37 13.20 -3.57 -8.47
CA PHE A 37 11.82 -3.36 -8.92
C PHE A 37 10.89 -4.50 -8.50
N ASP A 38 11.31 -5.75 -8.65
CA ASP A 38 10.53 -6.91 -8.18
C ASP A 38 10.25 -6.84 -6.67
N MET A 39 11.24 -6.39 -5.88
CA MET A 39 11.09 -6.25 -4.44
C MET A 39 10.13 -5.13 -4.08
N THR A 40 10.20 -3.98 -4.77
CA THR A 40 9.27 -2.87 -4.54
C THR A 40 7.84 -3.25 -4.90
N ASP A 41 7.63 -4.00 -5.98
CA ASP A 41 6.29 -4.44 -6.40
C ASP A 41 5.69 -5.43 -5.41
N LYS A 42 6.51 -6.37 -4.91
CA LYS A 42 6.10 -7.30 -3.84
C LYS A 42 5.76 -6.56 -2.54
N ALA A 43 6.55 -5.56 -2.18
CA ALA A 43 6.29 -4.74 -1.00
C ALA A 43 4.97 -3.96 -1.12
N GLN A 44 4.71 -3.36 -2.29
CA GLN A 44 3.44 -2.66 -2.55
C GLN A 44 2.26 -3.63 -2.51
N SER A 45 2.35 -4.80 -3.15
CA SER A 45 1.29 -5.81 -3.12
C SER A 45 0.99 -6.29 -1.70
N ALA A 46 2.02 -6.49 -0.87
CA ALA A 46 1.86 -6.85 0.53
C ALA A 46 1.16 -5.74 1.32
N ALA A 47 1.53 -4.47 1.09
CA ALA A 47 0.87 -3.33 1.72
C ALA A 47 -0.61 -3.22 1.32
N TYR A 48 -0.96 -3.42 0.04
CA TYR A 48 -2.35 -3.43 -0.42
C TYR A 48 -3.18 -4.53 0.26
N LYS A 49 -2.63 -5.74 0.38
CA LYS A 49 -3.29 -6.86 1.06
C LYS A 49 -3.47 -6.57 2.55
N GLY A 50 -2.47 -5.98 3.20
CA GLY A 50 -2.54 -5.58 4.61
C GLY A 50 -3.65 -4.56 4.86
N ALA A 51 -3.70 -3.50 4.05
CA ALA A 51 -4.74 -2.48 4.15
C ALA A 51 -6.14 -3.06 3.88
N MET A 52 -6.30 -3.92 2.88
CA MET A 52 -7.58 -4.59 2.60
C MET A 52 -8.04 -5.47 3.77
N SER A 53 -7.11 -6.22 4.38
CA SER A 53 -7.40 -7.04 5.56
C SER A 53 -7.84 -6.18 6.75
N GLU A 54 -7.24 -5.00 6.93
CA GLU A 54 -7.66 -4.06 7.97
C GLU A 54 -9.10 -3.58 7.74
N GLY A 55 -9.45 -3.17 6.51
CA GLY A 55 -10.83 -2.76 6.22
C GLY A 55 -11.86 -3.86 6.44
N MET A 56 -11.52 -5.10 6.09
CA MET A 56 -12.35 -6.27 6.41
C MET A 56 -12.52 -6.51 7.91
N ALA A 57 -11.44 -6.38 8.69
CA ALA A 57 -11.53 -6.48 10.14
C ALA A 57 -12.43 -5.38 10.72
N ARG A 58 -12.29 -4.14 10.23
CA ARG A 58 -13.13 -3.01 10.67
C ARG A 58 -14.59 -3.20 10.29
N PHE A 59 -14.88 -3.74 9.11
CA PHE A 59 -16.23 -4.10 8.69
C PHE A 59 -16.86 -5.17 9.57
N ASN A 60 -16.12 -6.24 9.89
CA ASN A 60 -16.61 -7.29 10.79
C ASN A 60 -16.90 -6.76 12.20
N MET A 61 -16.06 -5.84 12.70
CA MET A 61 -16.30 -5.17 13.98
C MET A 61 -17.56 -4.29 13.95
N ALA A 62 -17.76 -3.53 12.88
CA ALA A 62 -18.97 -2.74 12.65
C ALA A 62 -20.22 -3.62 12.56
N TYR A 63 -20.15 -4.73 11.83
CA TYR A 63 -21.23 -5.72 11.72
C TYR A 63 -21.60 -6.30 13.10
N ALA A 64 -20.62 -6.70 13.90
CA ALA A 64 -20.86 -7.19 15.25
C ALA A 64 -21.50 -6.12 16.13
N GLN A 65 -21.03 -4.87 16.05
CA GLN A 65 -21.59 -3.77 16.82
C GLN A 65 -23.05 -3.45 16.42
N TYR A 66 -23.38 -3.55 15.13
CA TYR A 66 -24.74 -3.38 14.65
C TYR A 66 -25.69 -4.38 15.31
N ILE A 67 -25.30 -5.67 15.35
CA ILE A 67 -26.11 -6.71 15.99
C ILE A 67 -26.27 -6.44 17.48
N MET A 68 -25.19 -6.03 18.17
CA MET A 68 -25.25 -5.72 19.60
C MET A 68 -26.17 -4.54 19.93
N ASN A 69 -26.24 -3.53 19.07
CA ASN A 69 -27.02 -2.32 19.31
C ASN A 69 -28.49 -2.47 18.88
N THR A 70 -28.75 -3.17 17.78
CA THR A 70 -30.09 -3.27 17.20
C THR A 70 -30.81 -4.57 17.56
N ASN A 71 -30.08 -5.55 18.12
CA ASN A 71 -30.55 -6.93 18.30
C ASN A 71 -31.10 -7.57 17.01
N ALA A 72 -30.64 -7.10 15.85
CA ALA A 72 -31.06 -7.57 14.55
C ALA A 72 -29.85 -7.83 13.66
N VAL A 73 -29.97 -8.82 12.78
CA VAL A 73 -28.96 -9.05 11.72
C VAL A 73 -29.17 -7.97 10.65
N PRO A 74 -28.12 -7.21 10.26
CA PRO A 74 -28.28 -6.15 9.28
C PRO A 74 -28.67 -6.74 7.93
N THR A 75 -29.83 -6.38 7.40
CA THR A 75 -30.35 -6.88 6.12
C THR A 75 -29.72 -6.20 4.91
N ASP A 76 -29.00 -5.11 5.13
CA ASP A 76 -28.33 -4.35 4.10
C ASP A 76 -26.96 -3.82 4.57
N ILE A 77 -26.10 -3.52 3.59
CA ILE A 77 -24.76 -2.97 3.84
C ILE A 77 -24.81 -1.57 4.46
N PRO A 78 -25.69 -0.63 4.04
CA PRO A 78 -25.78 0.69 4.65
C PRO A 78 -26.03 0.68 6.15
N GLY A 79 -26.83 -0.26 6.66
CA GLY A 79 -27.04 -0.42 8.10
C GLY A 79 -25.73 -0.64 8.86
N VAL A 80 -24.83 -1.43 8.29
CA VAL A 80 -23.49 -1.67 8.88
C VAL A 80 -22.57 -0.47 8.71
N LEU A 81 -22.56 0.15 7.53
CA LEU A 81 -21.68 1.29 7.24
C LEU A 81 -22.00 2.52 8.11
N ALA A 82 -23.26 2.68 8.53
CA ALA A 82 -23.71 3.73 9.44
C ALA A 82 -23.21 3.58 10.89
N THR A 83 -22.30 2.64 11.18
CA THR A 83 -21.64 2.48 12.49
C THR A 83 -20.23 3.09 12.46
N PRO A 84 -20.08 4.40 12.74
CA PRO A 84 -18.86 5.14 12.42
C PRO A 84 -17.71 4.82 13.38
N SER A 85 -18.03 4.25 14.55
CA SER A 85 -17.07 3.98 15.64
C SER A 85 -15.90 3.09 15.21
N TYR A 86 -16.14 2.13 14.30
CA TYR A 86 -15.08 1.23 13.83
C TYR A 86 -14.68 1.48 12.38
N LEU A 87 -15.64 1.84 11.53
CA LEU A 87 -15.35 2.10 10.13
C LEU A 87 -14.77 3.49 9.88
N GLY A 88 -14.93 4.44 10.80
CA GLY A 88 -14.47 5.81 10.64
C GLY A 88 -15.48 6.67 9.87
N THR A 89 -15.43 7.99 10.11
CA THR A 89 -16.31 8.96 9.44
C THR A 89 -16.11 8.92 7.93
N GLY A 90 -17.22 8.80 7.18
CA GLY A 90 -17.20 8.73 5.72
C GLY A 90 -17.31 7.31 5.15
N ALA A 91 -17.37 6.28 5.99
CA ALA A 91 -17.57 4.89 5.56
C ALA A 91 -18.91 4.65 4.85
N GLU A 92 -19.94 5.40 5.22
CA GLU A 92 -21.25 5.37 4.56
C GLU A 92 -21.31 6.17 3.24
N THR A 93 -20.24 6.88 2.90
CA THR A 93 -20.15 7.71 1.70
C THR A 93 -19.23 7.08 0.66
N ASP A 94 -19.44 7.42 -0.61
CA ASP A 94 -18.53 7.03 -1.70
C ASP A 94 -17.12 7.67 -1.58
N THR A 95 -16.89 8.55 -0.60
CA THR A 95 -15.57 9.17 -0.36
C THR A 95 -14.60 8.24 0.37
N GLY A 96 -15.11 7.23 1.08
CA GLY A 96 -14.30 6.24 1.78
C GLY A 96 -13.59 6.77 3.03
N VAL A 97 -12.84 5.87 3.64
CA VAL A 97 -12.18 6.04 4.94
C VAL A 97 -10.68 6.00 4.73
N ASN A 98 -9.95 6.96 5.31
CA ASN A 98 -8.50 6.91 5.27
C ASN A 98 -7.94 5.82 6.19
N ILE A 99 -7.09 4.97 5.64
CA ILE A 99 -6.35 3.91 6.33
C ILE A 99 -4.88 4.06 5.99
N GLY A 100 -4.15 4.77 6.85
CA GLY A 100 -2.74 5.11 6.62
C GLY A 100 -2.53 5.86 5.31
N ASP A 101 -1.85 5.20 4.36
CA ASP A 101 -1.53 5.72 3.03
C ASP A 101 -2.58 5.41 1.96
N TYR A 102 -3.69 4.79 2.34
CA TYR A 102 -4.76 4.39 1.43
C TYR A 102 -6.10 4.98 1.83
N ASN A 103 -7.03 4.98 0.89
CA ASN A 103 -8.44 5.28 1.13
C ASN A 103 -9.27 4.02 0.83
N MET A 104 -10.11 3.62 1.77
CA MET A 104 -10.97 2.45 1.68
C MET A 104 -12.41 2.85 1.47
N GLN A 105 -12.96 2.49 0.32
CA GLN A 105 -14.35 2.74 -0.03
C GLN A 105 -15.15 1.45 0.12
N TYR A 106 -16.23 1.52 0.88
CA TYR A 106 -17.23 0.47 0.96
C TYR A 106 -18.35 0.86 0.02
N VAL A 107 -18.45 0.19 -1.12
CA VAL A 107 -19.46 0.47 -2.12
C VAL A 107 -20.67 -0.40 -1.84
N LYS A 108 -21.82 0.27 -1.77
CA LYS A 108 -23.13 -0.34 -1.61
C LYS A 108 -23.52 -1.05 -2.91
N SER A 109 -23.59 -2.37 -2.90
CA SER A 109 -24.38 -3.12 -3.88
C SER A 109 -25.58 -3.78 -3.16
N ALA A 110 -26.67 -3.99 -3.87
CA ALA A 110 -27.90 -4.54 -3.30
C ALA A 110 -27.72 -5.98 -2.77
N THR A 111 -26.72 -6.70 -3.30
CA THR A 111 -26.50 -8.12 -3.03
C THR A 111 -25.05 -8.46 -2.70
N GLU A 112 -24.14 -7.51 -2.82
CA GLU A 112 -22.71 -7.73 -2.65
C GLU A 112 -22.06 -6.59 -1.87
N LEU A 113 -21.12 -6.92 -1.01
CA LEU A 113 -20.22 -5.95 -0.43
C LEU A 113 -19.01 -5.81 -1.35
N GLN A 114 -18.83 -4.60 -1.88
CA GLN A 114 -17.64 -4.24 -2.62
C GLN A 114 -16.76 -3.36 -1.76
N VAL A 115 -15.53 -3.80 -1.51
CA VAL A 115 -14.53 -3.02 -0.79
C VAL A 115 -13.40 -2.69 -1.73
N THR A 116 -13.22 -1.39 -1.93
CA THR A 116 -12.27 -0.83 -2.88
C THR A 116 -11.18 -0.09 -2.13
N LEU A 117 -9.94 -0.55 -2.30
CA LEU A 117 -8.75 0.15 -1.83
C LEU A 117 -8.27 1.12 -2.92
N ARG A 118 -8.05 2.37 -2.53
CA ARG A 118 -7.61 3.45 -3.41
C ARG A 118 -6.35 4.12 -2.87
N SER A 119 -5.62 4.79 -3.75
CA SER A 119 -4.52 5.65 -3.35
C SER A 119 -5.01 6.78 -2.42
N LYS A 120 -4.11 7.31 -1.58
CA LYS A 120 -4.40 8.48 -0.75
C LYS A 120 -5.00 9.61 -1.60
N GLY A 121 -6.18 10.10 -1.21
CA GLY A 121 -6.95 11.10 -1.97
C GLY A 121 -7.95 10.51 -2.98
N GLY A 122 -8.08 9.18 -3.06
CA GLY A 122 -9.16 8.51 -3.80
C GLY A 122 -9.03 8.51 -5.33
N ALA A 123 -7.91 8.98 -5.89
CA ALA A 123 -7.78 9.15 -7.33
C ALA A 123 -7.68 7.82 -8.11
N THR A 124 -6.96 6.82 -7.57
CA THR A 124 -6.66 5.56 -8.27
C THR A 124 -7.18 4.36 -7.50
N VAL A 125 -7.89 3.46 -8.18
CA VAL A 125 -8.27 2.15 -7.63
C VAL A 125 -7.07 1.21 -7.68
N LEU A 126 -6.68 0.68 -6.52
CA LEU A 126 -5.54 -0.24 -6.36
C LEU A 126 -5.99 -1.70 -6.29
N SER A 127 -7.12 -1.96 -5.65
CA SER A 127 -7.70 -3.29 -5.54
C SER A 127 -9.18 -3.20 -5.18
N THR A 128 -10.00 -4.10 -5.73
CA THR A 128 -11.40 -4.26 -5.35
C THR A 128 -11.64 -5.71 -4.99
N MET A 129 -12.28 -5.93 -3.84
CA MET A 129 -12.80 -7.22 -3.43
C MET A 129 -14.32 -7.15 -3.40
N THR A 130 -14.96 -8.14 -4.01
CA THR A 130 -16.42 -8.30 -3.98
C THR A 130 -16.74 -9.58 -3.25
N THR A 131 -17.68 -9.51 -2.30
CA THR A 131 -18.19 -10.69 -1.59
C THR A 131 -19.71 -10.63 -1.54
N ALA A 132 -20.36 -11.80 -1.63
CA ALA A 132 -21.81 -11.88 -1.56
C ALA A 132 -22.28 -11.48 -0.16
N TRP A 133 -23.37 -10.69 -0.11
CA TRP A 133 -23.97 -10.29 1.15
C TRP A 133 -24.75 -11.48 1.74
N PRO A 134 -24.46 -11.93 2.98
CA PRO A 134 -24.97 -13.20 3.48
C PRO A 134 -26.50 -13.29 3.65
N ASN A 135 -27.20 -12.15 3.69
CA ASN A 135 -28.64 -12.06 3.87
C ASN A 135 -29.28 -11.05 2.90
N SER A 136 -28.77 -10.97 1.67
CA SER A 136 -29.48 -10.31 0.58
C SER A 136 -30.77 -11.09 0.28
N ASN A 137 -31.92 -10.46 0.46
CA ASN A 137 -33.20 -10.96 -0.06
C ASN A 137 -33.33 -10.69 -1.56
#